data_AF-A0A2V4EB43-F1
#
_entry.id   AF-A0A2V4EB43-F1
#
_cell.length_a   1.000
_cell.length_b   1.000
_cell.length_c   1.000
_cell.angle_alpha   90.00
_cell.angle_beta   90.00
_cell.angle_gamma   90.00
#
_symmetry.space_group_name_H-M   'P 1'
#
loop_
_entity.id
_entity.type
_entity.pdbx_description
1 polymer ?
#
loop_
_entity_poly.entity_id
_entity_poly.type
_entity_poly.pdbx_seq_one_letter_code
_entity_poly.pdbx_strand_id
1 'polypeptide(L)'
;MNWIDYTIIGVIVLSALISIVRGFIKESLSLISWVLAFFIASRFYMYITRYLTYFESDVVRIAVAIAILFVATLIVCSIITYIISQFVQKTGLSGTDRVLGVYLGIIRGILVVAAVLFFVDTFTPLSQTLEWEQSLLIPHFQIIIRWFFDLIQHSSSFLVK
;
A
#
# COMPACT_ATOMS: atom_id res chain seq x y z
N MET A 1 -10.02 24.25 12.09
CA MET A 1 -9.00 23.55 11.27
C MET A 1 -7.64 23.98 11.75
N ASN A 2 -6.75 23.04 11.98
CA ASN A 2 -5.39 23.30 12.46
C ASN A 2 -4.34 22.71 11.51
N TRP A 3 -3.07 22.77 11.91
CA TRP A 3 -1.96 22.30 11.10
C TRP A 3 -2.04 20.79 10.76
N ILE A 4 -2.68 19.96 11.61
CA ILE A 4 -2.89 18.54 11.33
C ILE A 4 -3.86 18.38 10.15
N ASP A 5 -4.97 19.14 10.14
CA ASP A 5 -5.94 19.11 9.03
C ASP A 5 -5.28 19.51 7.70
N TYR A 6 -4.45 20.57 7.70
CA TYR A 6 -3.72 21.00 6.50
C TYR A 6 -2.70 19.95 6.04
N THR A 7 -2.05 19.26 6.98
CA THR A 7 -1.12 18.18 6.66
C THR A 7 -1.84 17.00 6.01
N ILE A 8 -2.99 16.59 6.55
CA ILE A 8 -3.85 15.53 5.99
C ILE A 8 -4.25 15.86 4.55
N ILE A 9 -4.78 17.08 4.33
CA ILE A 9 -5.18 17.54 3.00
C ILE A 9 -3.96 17.55 2.06
N GLY A 10 -2.82 18.05 2.53
CA GLY A 10 -1.58 18.09 1.77
C GLY A 10 -1.14 16.71 1.28
N VAL A 11 -1.19 15.69 2.14
CA VAL A 11 -0.84 14.30 1.78
C VAL A 11 -1.81 13.75 0.73
N ILE A 12 -3.12 13.97 0.90
CA ILE A 12 -4.13 13.48 -0.06
C ILE A 12 -3.96 14.14 -1.42
N VAL A 13 -3.79 15.47 -1.44
CA VAL A 13 -3.57 16.24 -2.67
C VAL A 13 -2.27 15.79 -3.36
N LEU A 14 -1.18 15.65 -2.61
CA LEU A 14 0.09 15.18 -3.16
C LEU A 14 -0.05 13.75 -3.72
N SER A 15 -0.75 12.87 -3.03
CA SER A 15 -1.04 11.52 -3.53
C SER A 15 -1.85 11.57 -4.84
N ALA A 16 -2.87 12.42 -4.92
CA ALA A 16 -3.67 12.62 -6.13
C ALA A 16 -2.83 13.17 -7.29
N LEU A 17 -1.97 14.17 -7.05
CA LEU A 17 -1.06 14.75 -8.04
C LEU A 17 -0.07 13.73 -8.58
N ILE A 18 0.52 12.91 -7.71
CA ILE A 18 1.40 11.81 -8.13
C ILE A 18 0.64 10.83 -9.03
N SER A 19 -0.61 10.51 -8.69
CA SER A 19 -1.42 9.57 -9.47
C SER A 19 -1.91 10.15 -10.80
N ILE A 20 -2.03 11.47 -10.95
CA ILE A 20 -2.25 12.11 -12.26
C ILE A 20 -1.08 11.83 -13.21
N VAL A 21 0.15 11.89 -12.71
CA VAL A 21 1.35 11.65 -13.52
C VAL A 21 1.51 10.16 -13.86
N ARG A 22 1.19 9.28 -12.91
CA ARG A 22 1.32 7.83 -13.09
C ARG A 22 0.19 7.21 -13.92
N GLY A 23 -1.05 7.66 -13.74
CA GLY A 23 -2.24 7.07 -14.36
C GLY A 23 -2.80 5.87 -13.60
N PHE A 24 -4.10 5.62 -13.76
CA PHE A 24 -4.85 4.54 -13.11
C PHE A 24 -4.26 3.15 -13.40
N ILE A 25 -3.93 2.87 -14.65
CA ILE A 25 -3.49 1.54 -15.08
C ILE A 25 -2.19 1.14 -14.39
N LYS A 26 -1.21 2.05 -14.35
CA LYS A 26 0.06 1.78 -13.65
C LYS A 26 -0.15 1.57 -12.16
N GLU A 27 -1.02 2.38 -11.55
CA GLU A 27 -1.25 2.32 -10.12
C GLU A 27 -2.01 1.04 -9.72
N SER A 28 -3.05 0.67 -10.45
CA SER A 28 -3.81 -0.57 -10.25
C SER A 28 -2.95 -1.81 -10.49
N LEU A 29 -2.18 -1.85 -11.58
CA LEU A 29 -1.28 -2.96 -11.86
C LEU A 29 -0.16 -3.06 -10.83
N SER A 30 0.35 -1.92 -10.32
CA SER A 30 1.31 -1.92 -9.22
C SER A 30 0.73 -2.59 -7.98
N LEU A 31 -0.49 -2.24 -7.55
CA LEU A 31 -1.14 -2.88 -6.40
C LEU A 31 -1.31 -4.39 -6.61
N ILE A 32 -1.78 -4.81 -7.79
CA ILE A 32 -1.91 -6.23 -8.14
C ILE A 32 -0.55 -6.94 -8.09
N SER A 33 0.51 -6.29 -8.58
CA SER A 33 1.87 -6.83 -8.59
C SER A 33 2.39 -7.11 -7.19
N TRP A 34 2.12 -6.22 -6.23
CA TRP A 34 2.49 -6.43 -4.82
C TRP A 34 1.78 -7.63 -4.20
N VAL A 35 0.47 -7.76 -4.43
CA VAL A 35 -0.31 -8.92 -3.95
C VAL A 35 0.21 -10.21 -4.59
N LEU A 36 0.47 -10.20 -5.90
CA LEU A 36 0.97 -11.36 -6.63
C LEU A 36 2.38 -11.75 -6.17
N ALA A 37 3.26 -10.77 -5.95
CA ALA A 37 4.61 -11.01 -5.42
C ALA A 37 4.57 -11.66 -4.04
N PHE A 38 3.68 -11.20 -3.15
CA PHE A 38 3.49 -11.82 -1.84
C PHE A 38 2.95 -13.26 -1.96
N PHE A 39 1.95 -13.47 -2.81
CA PHE A 39 1.38 -14.80 -3.05
C PHE A 39 2.41 -15.79 -3.62
N ILE A 40 3.19 -15.36 -4.62
CA ILE A 40 4.22 -16.21 -5.22
C ILE A 40 5.35 -16.48 -4.22
N ALA A 41 5.86 -15.45 -3.54
CA ALA A 41 6.93 -15.63 -2.57
C ALA A 41 6.50 -16.58 -1.43
N SER A 42 5.32 -16.38 -0.85
CA SER A 42 4.79 -17.22 0.23
C SER A 42 4.54 -18.68 -0.20
N ARG A 43 4.16 -18.92 -1.45
CA ARG A 43 3.88 -20.28 -1.95
C ARG A 43 5.12 -21.02 -2.42
N PHE A 44 6.10 -20.32 -3.00
CA PHE A 44 7.20 -20.95 -3.73
C PHE A 44 8.57 -20.83 -3.04
N TYR A 45 8.70 -20.15 -1.90
CA TYR A 45 10.02 -19.97 -1.24
C TYR A 45 10.77 -21.28 -0.99
N MET A 46 10.07 -22.35 -0.62
CA MET A 46 10.70 -23.66 -0.35
C MET A 46 11.42 -24.27 -1.55
N TYR A 47 11.03 -23.91 -2.78
CA TYR A 47 11.74 -24.38 -3.97
C TYR A 47 13.08 -23.67 -4.13
N ILE A 48 13.12 -22.37 -3.83
CA ILE A 48 14.33 -21.56 -3.93
C ILE A 48 15.30 -21.88 -2.80
N THR A 49 14.83 -22.11 -1.57
CA THR A 49 15.70 -22.45 -0.43
C THR A 49 16.59 -23.67 -0.68
N ARG A 50 16.17 -24.64 -1.50
CA ARG A 50 16.99 -25.82 -1.86
C ARG A 50 18.27 -25.48 -2.61
N TYR A 51 18.27 -24.37 -3.36
CA TYR A 51 19.44 -23.91 -4.11
C TYR A 51 20.34 -22.99 -3.29
N LEU A 52 19.88 -22.48 -2.14
CA LEU A 52 20.65 -21.61 -1.26
C LEU A 52 21.43 -22.44 -0.23
N THR A 53 22.47 -23.14 -0.67
CA THR A 53 23.30 -23.98 0.21
C THR A 53 24.35 -23.20 1.00
N TYR A 54 24.63 -21.95 0.61
CA TYR A 54 25.66 -21.10 1.23
C TYR A 54 25.31 -20.61 2.65
N PHE A 55 24.02 -20.48 2.98
CA PHE A 55 23.58 -19.96 4.28
C PHE A 55 23.39 -21.10 5.28
N GLU A 56 24.09 -21.07 6.40
CA GLU A 56 23.95 -22.09 7.46
C GLU A 56 22.64 -21.96 8.24
N SER A 57 22.16 -20.73 8.46
CA SER A 57 20.89 -20.49 9.17
C SER A 57 19.68 -20.69 8.25
N ASP A 58 18.77 -21.59 8.65
CA ASP A 58 17.51 -21.82 7.94
C ASP A 58 16.64 -20.57 7.84
N VAL A 59 16.63 -19.74 8.89
CA VAL A 59 15.87 -18.48 8.93
C VAL A 59 16.39 -17.53 7.85
N VAL A 60 17.71 -17.36 7.76
CA VAL A 60 18.34 -16.51 6.73
C VAL A 60 18.05 -17.06 5.35
N ARG A 61 18.17 -18.39 5.16
CA ARG A 61 17.92 -19.05 3.89
C ARG A 61 16.49 -18.83 3.39
N ILE A 62 15.50 -18.97 4.27
CA ILE A 62 14.07 -18.72 3.98
C ILE A 62 13.86 -17.24 3.64
N ALA A 63 14.40 -16.33 4.46
CA ALA A 63 14.25 -14.89 4.24
C ALA A 63 14.81 -14.46 2.88
N VAL A 64 16.01 -14.94 2.51
CA VAL A 64 16.64 -14.63 1.23
C VAL A 64 15.84 -15.25 0.07
N ALA A 65 15.34 -16.49 0.20
CA ALA A 65 14.51 -17.11 -0.82
C ALA A 65 13.20 -16.34 -1.08
N ILE A 66 12.52 -15.90 -0.02
CA ILE A 66 11.34 -15.03 -0.11
C ILE A 66 11.71 -13.73 -0.82
N ALA A 67 12.80 -13.07 -0.40
CA ALA A 67 13.24 -11.81 -0.98
C ALA A 67 13.54 -11.94 -2.49
N ILE A 68 14.25 -12.98 -2.90
CA ILE A 68 14.55 -13.27 -4.31
C ILE A 68 13.25 -13.42 -5.11
N LEU A 69 12.33 -14.28 -4.67
CA LEU A 69 11.06 -14.50 -5.39
C LEU A 69 10.21 -13.25 -5.46
N PHE A 70 10.13 -12.51 -4.35
CA PHE A 70 9.35 -11.30 -4.25
C PHE A 70 9.87 -10.24 -5.24
N VAL A 71 11.17 -9.96 -5.20
CA VAL A 71 11.79 -8.97 -6.09
C VAL A 71 11.73 -9.42 -7.55
N ALA A 72 12.03 -10.69 -7.84
CA ALA A 72 11.94 -11.23 -9.20
C ALA A 72 10.52 -11.10 -9.77
N THR A 73 9.49 -11.40 -8.95
CA THR A 73 8.09 -11.25 -9.36
C THR A 73 7.75 -9.79 -9.63
N LEU A 74 8.14 -8.87 -8.75
CA LEU A 74 7.93 -7.44 -8.96
C LEU A 74 8.58 -6.92 -10.24
N ILE A 75 9.80 -7.38 -10.56
CA ILE A 75 10.48 -7.02 -11.81
C ILE A 75 9.67 -7.48 -13.02
N VAL A 76 9.26 -8.75 -13.04
CA VAL A 76 8.46 -9.31 -14.14
C VAL A 76 7.14 -8.55 -14.30
N CYS A 77 6.42 -8.34 -13.20
CA CYS A 77 5.15 -7.60 -13.23
C CYS A 77 5.34 -6.13 -13.63
N SER A 78 6.46 -5.49 -13.26
CA SER A 78 6.78 -4.13 -13.67
C SER A 78 6.97 -4.02 -15.19
N ILE A 79 7.67 -5.00 -15.79
CA ILE A 79 7.84 -5.08 -17.25
C ILE A 79 6.47 -5.23 -17.93
N ILE A 80 5.62 -6.14 -17.44
CA ILE A 80 4.25 -6.33 -17.97
C ILE A 80 3.44 -5.04 -17.84
N THR A 81 3.51 -4.38 -16.69
CA THR A 81 2.82 -3.11 -16.41
C THR A 81 3.27 -2.02 -17.38
N TYR A 82 4.57 -1.93 -17.65
CA TYR A 82 5.10 -0.99 -18.61
C TYR A 82 4.54 -1.24 -20.01
N ILE A 83 4.56 -2.49 -20.47
CA ILE A 83 4.03 -2.88 -21.78
C ILE A 83 2.54 -2.51 -21.90
N ILE A 84 1.72 -2.89 -20.91
CA ILE A 84 0.28 -2.56 -20.90
C ILE A 84 0.08 -1.04 -20.92
N SER A 85 0.86 -0.30 -20.14
CA SER A 85 0.76 1.16 -20.12
C SER A 85 1.10 1.81 -21.46
N GLN A 86 2.01 1.23 -22.26
CA GLN A 86 2.29 1.70 -23.61
C GLN A 86 1.10 1.49 -24.55
N PHE A 87 0.36 0.39 -24.42
CA PHE A 87 -0.86 0.17 -25.21
C PHE A 87 -1.93 1.21 -24.90
N VAL A 88 -2.16 1.53 -23.61
CA VAL A 88 -3.16 2.53 -23.20
C VAL A 88 -2.81 3.93 -23.69
N GLN A 89 -1.52 4.27 -23.74
CA GLN A 89 -1.09 5.54 -24.32
C GLN A 89 -1.38 5.62 -25.82
N LYS A 90 -1.29 4.50 -26.54
CA LYS A 90 -1.57 4.44 -27.99
C LYS A 90 -3.05 4.47 -28.34
N THR A 91 -3.95 4.07 -27.44
CA THR A 91 -5.40 4.08 -27.70
C THR A 91 -6.04 5.47 -27.56
N GLY A 92 -5.27 6.50 -27.18
CA GLY A 92 -5.79 7.84 -26.94
C GLY A 92 -6.55 7.99 -25.61
N LEU A 93 -6.69 6.91 -24.82
CA LEU A 93 -7.38 6.90 -23.54
C LEU A 93 -6.54 7.46 -22.37
N SER A 94 -5.39 8.07 -22.66
CA SER A 94 -4.49 8.59 -21.63
C SER A 94 -5.13 9.66 -20.75
N GLY A 95 -6.07 10.47 -21.27
CA GLY A 95 -6.81 11.45 -20.48
C GLY A 95 -7.68 10.78 -19.40
N THR A 96 -8.50 9.81 -19.79
CA THR A 96 -9.36 9.04 -18.89
C THR A 96 -8.55 8.27 -17.85
N ASP A 97 -7.43 7.65 -18.27
CA ASP A 97 -6.50 6.95 -17.37
C ASP A 97 -5.96 7.85 -16.25
N ARG A 98 -5.62 9.11 -16.56
CA ARG A 98 -5.15 10.07 -15.56
C ARG A 98 -6.25 10.51 -14.60
N VAL A 99 -7.46 10.75 -15.11
CA VAL A 99 -8.61 11.13 -14.27
C VAL A 99 -8.99 10.00 -13.32
N LEU A 100 -9.06 8.76 -13.81
CA LEU A 100 -9.24 7.59 -12.94
C LEU A 100 -8.10 7.43 -11.93
N GLY A 101 -6.88 7.81 -12.33
CA GLY A 101 -5.70 7.83 -11.47
C GLY A 101 -5.88 8.77 -10.28
N VAL A 102 -6.51 9.94 -10.46
CA VAL A 102 -6.82 10.88 -9.37
C VAL A 102 -7.63 10.19 -8.27
N TYR A 103 -8.73 9.52 -8.65
CA TYR A 103 -9.59 8.86 -7.67
C TYR A 103 -8.84 7.79 -6.87
N LEU A 104 -8.02 6.98 -7.54
CA LEU A 104 -7.19 5.98 -6.88
C LEU A 104 -6.13 6.66 -5.99
N GLY A 105 -5.53 7.75 -6.44
CA GLY A 105 -4.59 8.56 -5.66
C GLY A 105 -5.21 9.16 -4.39
N ILE A 106 -6.45 9.62 -4.45
CA ILE A 106 -7.21 10.11 -3.29
C ILE A 106 -7.45 8.96 -2.32
N ILE A 107 -7.96 7.82 -2.79
CA ILE A 107 -8.20 6.64 -1.95
C ILE A 107 -6.90 6.19 -1.27
N ARG A 108 -5.80 6.10 -2.03
CA ARG A 108 -4.47 5.78 -1.48
C ARG A 108 -4.02 6.82 -0.45
N GLY A 109 -4.22 8.11 -0.73
CA GLY A 109 -3.89 9.19 0.20
C GLY A 109 -4.65 9.06 1.52
N ILE A 110 -5.94 8.74 1.46
CA ILE A 110 -6.78 8.47 2.62
C ILE A 110 -6.25 7.26 3.41
N LEU A 111 -5.93 6.16 2.73
CA LEU A 111 -5.38 4.97 3.38
C LEU A 111 -4.02 5.24 4.05
N VAL A 112 -3.14 5.99 3.38
CA VAL A 112 -1.83 6.39 3.95
C VAL A 112 -2.03 7.26 5.19
N VAL A 113 -2.91 8.26 5.14
CA VAL A 113 -3.21 9.10 6.31
C VAL A 113 -3.80 8.25 7.44
N ALA A 114 -4.76 7.36 7.15
CA ALA A 114 -5.34 6.46 8.15
C ALA A 114 -4.27 5.61 8.84
N ALA A 115 -3.35 5.03 8.05
CA ALA A 115 -2.23 4.25 8.59
C ALA A 115 -1.31 5.12 9.47
N VAL A 116 -0.92 6.32 9.01
CA VAL A 116 -0.06 7.23 9.77
C VAL A 116 -0.73 7.65 11.08
N LEU A 117 -2.00 8.07 11.04
CA LEU A 117 -2.74 8.45 12.23
C LEU A 117 -2.86 7.29 13.22
N PHE A 118 -3.10 6.07 12.73
CA PHE A 118 -3.10 4.88 13.57
C PHE A 118 -1.74 4.65 14.25
N PHE A 119 -0.64 4.74 13.50
CA PHE A 119 0.70 4.60 14.07
C PHE A 119 1.00 5.70 15.09
N VAL A 120 0.64 6.95 14.81
CA VAL A 120 0.84 8.06 15.73
C VAL A 120 0.05 7.86 17.02
N ASP A 121 -1.23 7.49 16.93
CA ASP A 121 -2.10 7.23 18.09
C ASP A 121 -1.60 6.04 18.93
N THR A 122 -1.12 4.98 18.28
CA THR A 122 -0.67 3.75 18.96
C THR A 122 0.69 3.92 19.63
N PHE A 123 1.63 4.63 19.00
CA PHE A 123 3.04 4.66 19.43
C PHE A 123 3.47 6.00 20.02
N THR A 124 2.63 7.04 19.99
CA THR A 124 2.99 8.39 20.43
C THR A 124 1.86 9.03 21.26
N PRO A 125 2.17 9.81 22.31
CA PRO A 125 1.15 10.52 23.09
C PRO A 125 0.53 11.75 22.36
N LEU A 126 0.78 11.92 21.06
CA LEU A 126 0.28 13.06 20.28
C LEU A 126 -1.25 13.11 20.23
N SER A 127 -1.94 11.98 20.43
CA SER A 127 -3.40 11.93 20.50
C SER A 127 -4.00 12.63 21.71
N GLN A 128 -3.19 13.01 22.70
CA GLN A 128 -3.62 13.74 23.90
C GLN A 128 -3.46 15.27 23.76
N THR A 129 -3.01 15.76 22.61
CA THR A 129 -2.78 17.20 22.39
C THR A 129 -4.09 17.91 22.03
N LEU A 130 -4.19 19.19 22.43
CA LEU A 130 -5.35 20.04 22.10
C LEU A 130 -5.59 20.13 20.58
N GLU A 131 -4.52 20.08 19.80
CA GLU A 131 -4.57 20.12 18.33
C GLU A 131 -5.16 18.83 17.75
N TRP A 132 -4.89 17.68 18.36
CA TRP A 132 -5.51 16.43 17.94
C TRP A 132 -7.03 16.45 18.18
N GLU A 133 -7.46 16.88 19.37
CA GLU A 133 -8.89 16.95 19.71
C GLU A 133 -9.65 17.99 18.88
N GLN A 134 -9.01 19.11 18.52
CA GLN A 134 -9.62 20.18 17.73
C GLN A 134 -9.63 19.92 16.21
N SER A 135 -9.00 18.84 15.73
CA SER A 135 -8.97 18.50 14.31
C SER A 135 -10.35 18.10 13.80
N LEU A 136 -10.76 18.67 12.66
CA LEU A 136 -12.04 18.32 12.03
C LEU A 136 -11.96 17.00 11.27
N LEU A 137 -10.79 16.65 10.73
CA LEU A 137 -10.62 15.49 9.86
C LEU A 137 -10.35 14.20 10.63
N ILE A 138 -9.62 14.23 11.74
CA ILE A 138 -9.26 13.02 12.51
C ILE A 138 -10.47 12.13 12.83
N PRO A 139 -11.62 12.64 13.32
CA PRO A 139 -12.78 11.79 13.62
C PRO A 139 -13.29 10.99 12.42
N HIS A 140 -13.17 11.52 11.20
CA HIS A 140 -13.59 10.84 9.98
C HIS A 140 -12.64 9.68 9.62
N PHE A 141 -11.34 9.86 9.85
CA PHE A 141 -10.34 8.79 9.65
C PHE A 141 -10.45 7.69 10.70
N GLN A 142 -10.85 8.02 11.92
CA GLN A 142 -11.09 7.03 12.98
C GLN A 142 -12.16 6.00 12.60
N ILE A 143 -13.17 6.37 11.80
CA ILE A 143 -14.17 5.43 11.27
C ILE A 143 -13.49 4.38 10.38
N ILE A 144 -12.61 4.83 9.48
CA ILE A 144 -11.88 3.96 8.54
C ILE A 144 -10.93 3.03 9.30
N ILE A 145 -10.20 3.59 10.29
CA ILE A 145 -9.27 2.84 11.14
C ILE A 145 -10.05 1.75 11.91
N ARG A 146 -11.15 2.10 12.59
CA ARG A 146 -11.97 1.15 13.34
C ARG A 146 -12.54 0.05 12.45
N TRP A 147 -13.12 0.42 11.31
CA TRP A 147 -13.63 -0.55 10.34
C TRP A 147 -12.54 -1.54 9.88
N PHE A 148 -11.32 -1.06 9.66
CA PHE A 148 -10.19 -1.91 9.31
C PHE A 148 -9.80 -2.88 10.45
N PHE A 149 -9.82 -2.43 11.70
CA PHE A 149 -9.61 -3.29 12.86
C PHE A 149 -10.69 -4.35 13.01
N ASP A 150 -11.96 -3.96 12.88
CA ASP A 150 -13.08 -4.89 12.94
C ASP A 150 -12.98 -5.95 11.84
N LEU A 151 -12.55 -5.55 10.63
CA LEU A 151 -12.32 -6.47 9.51
C LEU A 151 -11.20 -7.47 9.82
N ILE A 152 -10.08 -7.00 10.37
CA ILE A 152 -8.99 -7.90 10.78
C ILE A 152 -9.50 -8.84 11.86
N GLN A 153 -10.13 -8.32 12.91
CA GLN A 153 -10.59 -9.12 14.05
C GLN A 153 -11.61 -10.19 13.63
N HIS A 154 -12.56 -9.85 12.76
CA HIS A 154 -13.54 -10.81 12.22
C HIS A 154 -12.94 -11.85 11.27
N SER A 155 -11.94 -11.47 10.46
CA SER A 155 -11.25 -12.41 9.54
C SER A 155 -10.23 -13.28 10.27
N SER A 156 -9.70 -12.82 11.40
CA SER A 156 -8.84 -13.59 12.28
C SER A 156 -9.65 -14.40 13.29
N SER A 157 -10.16 -15.56 12.88
CA SER A 157 -10.49 -16.65 13.83
C SER A 157 -9.25 -17.12 14.66
N PHE A 158 -8.06 -16.59 14.33
CA PHE A 158 -6.79 -16.80 15.02
C PHE A 158 -6.50 -15.84 16.19
N LEU A 159 -7.33 -14.81 16.43
CA LEU A 159 -7.23 -13.93 17.62
C LEU A 159 -8.37 -14.15 18.62
N VAL A 160 -9.06 -15.29 18.54
CA VAL A 160 -9.91 -15.76 19.62
C VAL A 160 -9.05 -16.57 20.58
N LYS A 161 -8.57 -15.91 21.63
CA LYS A 161 -8.38 -16.54 22.93
C LYS A 161 -8.69 -15.54 24.03
#